data_AF-A0A1Q6YKR7-F1
#
_entry.id   AF-A0A1Q6YKR7-F1
#
_cell.length_a   1.000
_cell.length_b   1.000
_cell.length_c   1.000
_cell.angle_alpha   90.00
_cell.angle_beta   90.00
_cell.angle_gamma   90.00
#
_symmetry.space_group_name_H-M   'P 1'
#
loop_
_entity.id
_entity.type
_entity.pdbx_description
1 polymer ?
#
loop_
_entity_poly.entity_id
_entity_poly.type
_entity_poly.pdbx_seq_one_letter_code
_entity_poly.pdbx_strand_id
1 'polypeptide(L)' 'MQLESIADHLDRIDLIARWHFAEWGYLDPSNTLEAWTVGLRQRTRRDQIPTTYVAFLSQKLTAC' A
#
# COMPACT_ATOMS: atom_id res chain seq x y z
N MET A 1 7.01 2.14 -17.52
CA MET A 1 6.78 2.45 -16.10
C MET A 1 5.54 3.32 -16.05
N GLN A 2 4.52 2.91 -15.30
CA GLN A 2 3.26 3.65 -15.15
C GLN A 2 2.99 3.83 -13.65
N LEU A 3 2.62 5.05 -13.25
CA LEU A 3 2.23 5.37 -11.88
C LEU A 3 0.72 5.57 -11.84
N GLU A 4 0.06 4.91 -10.89
CA GLU A 4 -1.39 4.95 -10.73
C GLU A 4 -1.75 5.15 -9.27
N SER A 5 -2.93 5.70 -8.99
CA SER A 5 -3.39 5.86 -7.61
C SER A 5 -3.78 4.49 -7.04
N ILE A 6 -3.45 4.22 -5.77
CA ILE A 6 -3.92 3.01 -5.08
C ILE A 6 -5.45 2.90 -5.08
N ALA A 7 -6.16 4.02 -5.25
CA ALA A 7 -7.61 4.08 -5.35
C ALA A 7 -8.19 3.31 -6.55
N ASP A 8 -7.40 3.09 -7.61
CA ASP A 8 -7.77 2.24 -8.76
C ASP A 8 -7.46 0.76 -8.54
N HIS A 9 -6.67 0.43 -7.52
CA HIS A 9 -6.02 -0.87 -7.34
C HIS A 9 -6.26 -1.42 -5.93
N LEU A 10 -7.53 -1.41 -5.49
CA LEU A 10 -7.91 -1.85 -4.13
C LEU A 10 -7.57 -3.32 -3.87
N ASP A 11 -7.50 -4.14 -4.91
CA ASP A 11 -7.05 -5.54 -4.88
C ASP A 11 -5.55 -5.70 -4.53
N ARG A 12 -4.77 -4.62 -4.61
CA ARG A 12 -3.34 -4.61 -4.27
C ARG A 12 -3.04 -4.24 -2.82
N ILE A 13 -4.03 -3.77 -2.07
CA ILE A 13 -3.86 -3.31 -0.68
C ILE A 13 -3.24 -4.39 0.19
N ASP A 14 -3.80 -5.61 0.17
CA ASP A 14 -3.32 -6.69 1.03
C ASP A 14 -1.88 -7.11 0.68
N LEU A 15 -1.51 -7.04 -0.61
CA LEU A 15 -0.14 -7.32 -1.07
C LEU A 15 0.84 -6.26 -0.55
N ILE A 16 0.50 -4.99 -0.72
CA ILE A 16 1.34 -3.87 -0.29
C ILE A 16 1.47 -3.82 1.23
N ALA A 17 0.38 -4.06 1.97
CA ALA A 17 0.41 -4.13 3.43
C ALA A 17 1.37 -5.22 3.91
N ARG A 18 1.40 -6.39 3.25
CA ARG A 18 2.37 -7.45 3.54
C ARG A 18 3.80 -7.04 3.26
N TRP A 19 4.07 -6.34 2.16
CA TRP A 19 5.40 -5.82 1.85
C TRP A 19 5.88 -4.85 2.93
N HIS A 20 5.06 -3.84 3.25
CA HIS A 20 5.39 -2.86 4.27
C HIS A 20 5.58 -3.47 5.66
N PHE A 21 4.72 -4.41 6.07
CA PHE A 21 4.86 -5.08 7.35
C PHE A 21 6.11 -5.97 7.41
N ALA A 22 6.44 -6.66 6.32
CA ALA A 22 7.68 -7.44 6.25
C ALA A 22 8.93 -6.55 6.31
N GLU A 23 8.88 -5.36 5.68
CA GLU A 23 10.01 -4.45 5.61
C GLU A 23 10.18 -3.61 6.89
N TRP A 24 9.10 -3.20 7.55
CA TRP A 24 9.16 -2.25 8.67
C TRP A 24 8.39 -2.68 9.92
N GLY A 25 7.65 -3.79 9.89
CA GLY A 25 6.85 -4.25 11.02
C GLY A 25 7.67 -4.51 12.29
N TYR A 26 8.95 -4.83 12.15
CA TYR A 26 9.85 -5.02 13.30
C TYR A 26 10.15 -3.72 14.08
N LEU A 27 9.90 -2.53 13.49
CA LEU A 27 10.13 -1.24 14.14
C LEU A 27 9.05 -0.92 15.19
N ASP A 28 7.87 -1.51 15.07
CA ASP A 28 6.77 -1.37 16.02
C ASP A 28 6.19 -2.75 16.35
N PRO A 29 6.75 -3.44 17.38
CA PRO A 29 6.30 -4.78 17.77
C PRO A 29 4.85 -4.87 18.24
N SER A 30 4.20 -3.73 18.53
CA SER A 30 2.79 -3.67 18.93
C SER A 30 1.83 -3.61 17.74
N ASN A 31 2.36 -3.35 16.55
CA ASN A 31 1.58 -3.22 15.33
C ASN A 31 1.29 -4.58 14.70
N THR A 32 0.27 -4.63 13.85
CA THR A 32 -0.13 -5.86 13.17
C THR A 32 -0.36 -5.64 11.68
N LEU A 33 -0.25 -6.71 10.89
CA LEU A 33 -0.54 -6.65 9.46
C LEU A 33 -1.96 -6.11 9.18
N GLU A 34 -2.93 -6.45 10.03
CA GLU A 34 -4.30 -5.97 9.94
C GLU A 34 -4.36 -4.45 10.11
N ALA A 35 -3.68 -3.90 11.11
CA ALA A 35 -3.62 -2.46 11.35
C ALA A 35 -2.96 -1.71 10.18
N TRP A 36 -1.88 -2.26 9.60
CA TRP A 36 -1.25 -1.73 8.39
C TRP A 36 -2.20 -1.75 7.18
N THR A 37 -2.94 -2.84 7.01
CA THR A 37 -3.94 -3.00 5.95
C THR A 37 -5.04 -1.95 6.08
N VAL A 38 -5.55 -1.73 7.29
CA VAL A 38 -6.53 -0.67 7.59
C VAL A 38 -5.96 0.72 7.29
N GLY A 39 -4.73 0.99 7.73
CA GLY A 39 -4.04 2.25 7.45
C GLY A 39 -3.86 2.52 5.95
N LEU A 40 -3.54 1.49 5.16
CA LEU A 40 -3.41 1.62 3.71
C LEU A 40 -4.77 1.86 3.03
N ARG A 41 -5.85 1.22 3.50
CA ARG A 41 -7.23 1.50 3.02
C ARG A 41 -7.64 2.95 3.24
N GLN A 42 -7.17 3.60 4.31
CA GLN A 42 -7.46 5.01 4.54
C GLN A 42 -6.80 5.93 3.51
N ARG A 43 -5.73 5.49 2.84
CA ARG A 43 -4.94 6.25 1.84
C ARG A 43 -5.49 6.15 0.41
N THR A 44 -6.61 5.44 0.21
CA THR A 44 -7.22 5.24 -1.12
C THR A 44 -8.16 6.38 -1.52
N ARG A 45 -8.20 7.47 -0.75
CA ARG A 45 -9.02 8.65 -1.05
C ARG A 45 -8.21 9.59 -1.94
N ARG A 46 -8.65 9.79 -3.18
CA ARG A 46 -7.90 10.53 -4.22
C ARG A 46 -7.62 11.99 -3.90
N ASP A 47 -8.45 12.58 -3.07
CA ASP A 47 -8.49 14.00 -2.74
C ASP A 47 -7.94 14.29 -1.33
N GLN A 48 -7.38 13.27 -0.66
CA GLN A 48 -6.93 13.38 0.72
C GLN A 48 -5.51 12.85 0.89
N ILE A 49 -4.75 13.53 1.74
CA ILE A 49 -3.46 13.06 2.22
C ILE A 49 -3.61 12.43 3.61
N PRO A 50 -2.79 11.41 3.95
CA PRO A 50 -1.82 10.74 3.07
C PRO A 50 -2.47 9.87 1.98
N THR A 51 -1.82 9.75 0.82
CA THR A 51 -2.22 8.86 -0.29
C THR A 51 -1.04 7.97 -0.73
N THR A 52 -1.33 6.91 -1.50
CA THR A 52 -0.33 5.98 -2.02
C THR A 52 -0.46 5.88 -3.55
N TYR A 53 0.68 5.87 -4.23
CA TYR A 53 0.78 5.61 -5.67
C TYR A 53 1.47 4.28 -5.89
N VAL A 54 1.05 3.54 -6.90
CA VAL A 54 1.62 2.25 -7.26
C VAL A 54 2.32 2.34 -8.61
N ALA A 55 3.47 1.68 -8.72
CA ALA A 55 4.26 1.62 -9.93
C ALA A 55 4.11 0.26 -10.62
N PHE A 56 3.75 0.31 -11.90
CA PHE A 56 3.68 -0.86 -12.77
C PHE A 56 4.79 -0.84 -13.83
N LEU A 57 5.45 -1.99 -14.00
CA LEU A 57 6.33 -2.29 -15.12
C LEU A 57 5.76 -3.47 -15.90
N SER A 58 5.41 -3.26 -17.16
CA SER A 58 4.79 -4.30 -18.00
C SER A 58 3.61 -5.00 -17.32
N GLN A 59 2.70 -4.20 -16.74
CA GLN A 59 1.51 -4.63 -15.97
C GLN A 59 1.78 -5.38 -14.65
N LYS A 60 3.05 -5.54 -14.26
CA LYS A 60 3.43 -6.09 -12.95
C LYS A 60 3.61 -4.97 -11.94
N LEU A 61 2.98 -5.09 -10.76
CA LEU A 61 3.23 -4.19 -9.63
C LEU A 61 4.67 -4.38 -9.15
N THR A 62 5.45 -3.30 -9.15
CA THR A 62 6.88 -3.32 -8.79
C THR A 62 7.22 -2.46 -7.57
N ALA A 63 6.43 -1.43 -7.28
CA ALA A 63 6.63 -0.56 -6.11
C ALA A 63 5.32 0.15 -5.71
N CYS A 64 5.30 0.73 -4.52
CA CYS A 64 4.21 1.53 -3.95
C CYS A 64 4.75 2.61 -3.00
#